data_AF-A0A7Y5SS15-F1
#
_entry.id   AF-A0A7Y5SS15-F1
#
_cell.length_a   1.000
_cell.length_b   1.000
_cell.length_c   1.000
_cell.angle_alpha   90.00
_cell.angle_beta   90.00
_cell.angle_gamma   90.00
#
_symmetry.space_group_name_H-M   'P 1'
#
loop_
_entity.id
_entity.type
_entity.pdbx_description
1 polymer ?
#
loop_
_entity_poly.entity_id
_entity_poly.type
_entity_poly.pdbx_seq_one_letter_code
_entity_poly.pdbx_strand_id
1 'polypeptide(L)'
;MRTATLNGTLCVLLMTVAVATARAAPDPALVGWWRLDAGQGTAIRDLSGNGNDGTVVGARWRKAARGSELFFDGAGDYVDCGQSPALAGLTDDFSVLAWVKLDGGATEVSNFYVAENETYHQNGFMMRVDGALGKLTIRGSSKGRNGAGFSQRIVPQDRWCMVGMSVHDRQGTMYVDGERDLTHALGE
;
A
#
# COMPACT_ATOMS: atom_id res chain seq x y z
N MET A 1 54.33 -31.68 -40.75
CA MET A 1 54.12 -32.84 -39.87
C MET A 1 54.49 -32.47 -38.44
N ARG A 2 53.51 -31.96 -37.67
CA ARG A 2 53.41 -32.07 -36.21
C ARG A 2 51.92 -31.96 -35.89
N THR A 3 51.34 -33.12 -35.57
CA THR A 3 49.95 -33.32 -35.18
C THR A 3 49.84 -32.97 -33.70
N ALA A 4 48.92 -32.08 -33.33
CA ALA A 4 48.54 -31.86 -31.93
C ALA A 4 47.16 -32.51 -31.71
N THR A 5 47.16 -33.72 -31.14
CA THR A 5 45.95 -34.38 -30.66
C THR A 5 45.62 -33.86 -29.26
N LEU A 6 44.49 -33.16 -29.11
CA LEU A 6 43.85 -32.89 -27.82
C LEU A 6 42.89 -34.04 -27.52
N ASN A 7 43.33 -34.98 -26.68
CA ASN A 7 42.46 -35.93 -25.99
C ASN A 7 41.87 -35.22 -24.77
N GLY A 8 40.62 -34.76 -24.87
CA GLY A 8 39.89 -34.17 -23.75
C GLY A 8 38.42 -34.49 -23.84
N THR A 9 37.95 -35.35 -22.94
CA THR A 9 36.53 -35.69 -22.75
C THR A 9 35.73 -34.44 -22.39
N LEU A 10 34.73 -34.11 -23.20
CA LEU A 10 33.76 -33.05 -22.91
C LEU A 10 32.80 -33.53 -21.81
N CYS A 11 32.94 -33.01 -20.59
CA CYS A 11 31.92 -33.14 -19.56
C CYS A 11 30.88 -32.03 -19.73
N VAL A 12 29.73 -32.33 -20.35
CA VAL A 12 28.57 -31.42 -20.33
C VAL A 12 27.81 -31.64 -19.03
N LEU A 13 27.91 -30.71 -18.09
CA LEU A 13 27.01 -30.66 -16.93
C LEU A 13 25.71 -29.97 -17.37
N LEU A 14 24.67 -30.75 -17.63
CA LEU A 14 23.32 -30.22 -17.81
C LEU A 14 22.76 -29.86 -16.43
N MET A 15 22.90 -28.61 -16.00
CA MET A 15 22.13 -28.10 -14.86
C MET A 15 20.72 -27.76 -15.35
N THR A 16 19.74 -28.61 -15.04
CA THR A 16 18.34 -28.20 -15.02
C THR A 16 18.14 -27.19 -13.89
N VAL A 17 17.98 -25.92 -14.22
CA VAL A 17 17.41 -24.95 -13.27
C VAL A 17 15.90 -25.19 -13.25
N ALA A 18 15.43 -25.93 -12.25
CA ALA A 18 14.03 -25.89 -11.88
C ALA A 18 13.78 -24.53 -11.22
N VAL A 19 13.24 -23.56 -11.97
CA VAL A 19 12.65 -22.37 -11.36
C VAL A 19 11.32 -22.81 -10.74
N ALA A 20 11.39 -23.34 -9.52
CA ALA A 20 10.22 -23.38 -8.67
C ALA A 20 9.93 -21.92 -8.32
N THR A 21 8.88 -21.34 -8.92
CA THR A 21 8.28 -20.12 -8.39
C THR A 21 7.61 -20.51 -7.08
N ALA A 22 8.39 -20.70 -6.02
CA ALA A 22 7.86 -20.72 -4.68
C ALA A 22 7.22 -19.34 -4.48
N ARG A 23 5.89 -19.30 -4.56
CA ARG A 23 5.14 -18.15 -4.07
C ARG A 23 5.53 -18.04 -2.61
N ALA A 24 6.31 -17.00 -2.27
CA ALA A 24 6.64 -16.73 -0.88
C ALA A 24 5.34 -16.82 -0.08
N ALA A 25 5.37 -17.59 1.02
CA ALA A 25 4.26 -17.57 1.95
C ALA A 25 3.99 -16.10 2.32
N PRO A 26 2.71 -15.69 2.46
CA PRO A 26 2.41 -14.36 2.95
C PRO A 26 3.22 -14.09 4.22
N ASP A 27 3.77 -12.89 4.34
CA ASP A 27 4.44 -12.47 5.57
C ASP A 27 3.47 -12.72 6.75
N PRO A 28 3.87 -13.48 7.79
CA PRO A 28 2.98 -13.72 8.94
C PRO A 28 2.55 -12.43 9.64
N ALA A 29 3.25 -11.31 9.45
CA ALA A 29 2.86 -9.99 9.93
C ALA A 29 1.89 -9.25 8.99
N LEU A 30 1.53 -9.81 7.83
CA LEU A 30 0.59 -9.20 6.89
C LEU A 30 -0.83 -9.20 7.49
N VAL A 31 -1.34 -8.02 7.80
CA VAL A 31 -2.67 -7.83 8.39
C VAL A 31 -3.77 -7.76 7.34
N GLY A 32 -3.51 -7.18 6.17
CA GLY A 32 -4.52 -7.04 5.11
C GLY A 32 -3.88 -6.88 3.75
N TRP A 33 -4.47 -7.52 2.74
CA TRP A 33 -4.03 -7.34 1.35
C TRP A 33 -5.19 -7.44 0.36
N TRP A 34 -5.55 -6.28 -0.20
CA TRP A 34 -6.61 -6.14 -1.19
C TRP A 34 -6.03 -5.78 -2.55
N ARG A 35 -6.19 -6.66 -3.55
CA ARG A 35 -5.61 -6.47 -4.90
C ARG A 35 -6.46 -5.61 -5.82
N LEU A 36 -7.73 -5.39 -5.49
CA LEU A 36 -8.68 -4.65 -6.31
C LEU A 36 -8.77 -5.20 -7.75
N ASP A 37 -8.73 -6.52 -7.92
CA ASP A 37 -8.71 -7.20 -9.22
C ASP A 37 -10.03 -7.93 -9.56
N ALA A 38 -11.06 -7.82 -8.70
CA ALA A 38 -12.36 -8.45 -8.92
C ALA A 38 -13.11 -7.86 -10.14
N GLY A 39 -12.95 -6.57 -10.40
CA GLY A 39 -13.51 -5.86 -11.55
C GLY A 39 -15.03 -5.71 -11.58
N GLN A 40 -15.75 -6.26 -10.59
CA GLN A 40 -17.20 -6.18 -10.45
C GLN A 40 -17.65 -6.52 -9.02
N GLY A 41 -18.92 -6.22 -8.73
CA GLY A 41 -19.53 -6.50 -7.42
C GLY A 41 -19.02 -5.56 -6.32
N THR A 42 -19.43 -5.84 -5.09
CA THR A 42 -19.08 -5.01 -3.92
C THR A 42 -18.09 -5.68 -2.99
N ALA A 43 -17.84 -6.98 -3.11
CA ALA A 43 -16.91 -7.69 -2.23
C ALA A 43 -15.46 -7.66 -2.77
N ILE A 44 -14.50 -7.38 -1.90
CA ILE A 44 -13.07 -7.39 -2.16
C ILE A 44 -12.42 -8.38 -1.21
N ARG A 45 -11.84 -9.45 -1.74
CA ARG A 45 -11.23 -10.46 -0.89
C ARG A 45 -9.94 -9.96 -0.24
N ASP A 46 -9.80 -10.18 1.05
CA ASP A 46 -8.55 -10.07 1.79
C ASP A 46 -7.70 -11.34 1.56
N LEU A 47 -6.51 -11.13 1.02
CA LEU A 47 -5.57 -12.20 0.70
C LEU A 47 -4.53 -12.44 1.79
N SER A 48 -4.59 -11.69 2.90
CA SER A 48 -3.75 -11.95 4.08
C SER A 48 -4.16 -13.21 4.83
N GLY A 49 -5.43 -13.60 4.74
CA GLY A 49 -6.02 -14.70 5.50
C GLY A 49 -6.63 -14.29 6.85
N ASN A 50 -6.63 -13.00 7.18
CA ASN A 50 -7.20 -12.50 8.44
C ASN A 50 -8.70 -12.19 8.37
N GLY A 51 -9.33 -12.38 7.20
CA GLY A 51 -10.78 -12.20 7.03
C GLY A 51 -11.20 -10.73 7.00
N ASN A 52 -10.30 -9.83 6.63
CA ASN A 52 -10.59 -8.39 6.50
C ASN A 52 -11.21 -8.07 5.13
N ASP A 53 -12.13 -8.90 4.63
CA ASP A 53 -12.73 -8.70 3.31
C ASP A 53 -13.37 -7.29 3.22
N GLY A 54 -13.07 -6.57 2.14
CA GLY A 54 -13.54 -5.23 1.89
C GLY A 54 -14.92 -5.20 1.24
N THR A 55 -15.73 -4.19 1.57
CA THR A 55 -16.99 -3.88 0.90
C THR A 55 -16.90 -2.52 0.21
N VAL A 56 -17.10 -2.48 -1.10
CA VAL A 56 -17.13 -1.26 -1.90
C VAL A 56 -18.41 -0.48 -1.62
N VAL A 57 -18.28 0.79 -1.26
CA VAL A 57 -19.37 1.73 -1.06
C VAL A 57 -19.16 2.93 -1.99
N GLY A 58 -20.12 3.20 -2.89
CA GLY A 58 -20.10 4.33 -3.82
C GLY A 58 -19.12 4.22 -5.01
N ALA A 59 -17.91 3.70 -4.78
CA ALA A 59 -16.87 3.59 -5.80
C ALA A 59 -17.26 2.62 -6.93
N ARG A 60 -16.68 2.85 -8.12
CA ARG A 60 -16.94 2.03 -9.31
C ARG A 60 -15.69 1.35 -9.83
N TRP A 61 -15.86 0.14 -10.35
CA TRP A 61 -14.80 -0.57 -11.06
C TRP A 61 -14.51 0.08 -12.41
N ARG A 62 -13.22 0.22 -12.74
CA ARG A 62 -12.75 0.54 -14.09
C ARG A 62 -11.77 -0.52 -14.56
N LYS A 63 -11.62 -0.63 -15.88
CA LYS A 63 -10.60 -1.46 -16.50
C LYS A 63 -9.25 -0.76 -16.38
N ALA A 64 -8.27 -1.45 -15.79
CA ALA A 64 -6.91 -0.96 -15.70
C ALA A 64 -6.02 -1.65 -16.76
N ALA A 65 -4.81 -1.12 -16.96
CA ALA A 65 -3.81 -1.76 -17.83
C ALA A 65 -3.45 -3.18 -17.36
N ARG A 66 -3.58 -3.43 -16.04
CA ARG A 66 -3.42 -4.75 -15.42
C ARG A 66 -4.60 -4.99 -14.48
N GLY A 67 -5.49 -5.91 -14.82
CA GLY A 67 -6.68 -6.22 -14.02
C GLY A 67 -7.71 -5.09 -14.02
N SER A 68 -8.10 -4.65 -12.84
CA SER A 68 -9.07 -3.58 -12.60
C SER A 68 -8.54 -2.57 -11.59
N GLU A 69 -9.24 -1.45 -11.48
CA GLU A 69 -9.03 -0.42 -10.47
C GLU A 69 -10.38 -0.03 -9.87
N LEU A 70 -10.38 0.43 -8.62
CA LEU A 70 -11.52 1.17 -8.08
C LEU A 70 -11.32 2.65 -8.34
N PHE A 71 -12.35 3.28 -8.87
CA PHE A 71 -12.41 4.71 -9.05
C PHE A 71 -13.34 5.33 -8.01
N PHE A 72 -12.78 6.29 -7.29
CA PHE A 72 -13.44 7.08 -6.26
C PHE A 72 -13.69 8.47 -6.85
N ASP A 73 -14.96 8.88 -6.94
CA ASP A 73 -15.35 10.15 -7.56
C ASP A 73 -15.44 11.33 -6.58
N GLY A 74 -15.25 11.05 -5.29
CA GLY A 74 -15.28 12.04 -4.21
C GLY A 74 -16.65 12.23 -3.57
N ALA A 75 -17.69 11.48 -3.97
CA ALA A 75 -19.05 11.58 -3.44
C ALA A 75 -19.36 10.57 -2.32
N GLY A 76 -18.49 10.47 -1.31
CA GLY A 76 -18.68 9.55 -0.19
C GLY A 76 -18.27 8.10 -0.47
N ASP A 77 -17.33 7.93 -1.40
CA ASP A 77 -16.82 6.63 -1.83
C ASP A 77 -15.74 6.08 -0.88
N TYR A 78 -15.81 4.80 -0.54
CA TYR A 78 -14.78 4.11 0.25
C TYR A 78 -14.86 2.59 0.10
N VAL A 79 -13.87 1.92 0.68
CA VAL A 79 -13.90 0.47 0.93
C VAL A 79 -13.95 0.27 2.44
N ASP A 80 -15.00 -0.40 2.91
CA ASP A 80 -15.13 -0.81 4.30
C ASP A 80 -14.47 -2.17 4.51
N CYS A 81 -13.34 -2.21 5.20
CA CYS A 81 -12.64 -3.46 5.55
C CYS A 81 -13.13 -4.08 6.87
N GLY A 82 -14.19 -3.52 7.46
CA GLY A 82 -14.77 -3.95 8.72
C GLY A 82 -13.90 -3.62 9.94
N GLN A 83 -14.34 -4.12 11.07
CA GLN A 83 -13.61 -4.02 12.34
C GLN A 83 -13.17 -5.41 12.77
N SER A 84 -11.88 -5.69 12.64
CA SER A 84 -11.27 -6.92 13.15
C SER A 84 -10.24 -6.62 14.23
N PRO A 85 -9.94 -7.57 15.13
CA PRO A 85 -8.86 -7.42 16.09
C PRO A 85 -7.49 -7.16 15.43
N ALA A 86 -7.25 -7.74 14.24
CA ALA A 86 -6.01 -7.56 13.49
C ALA A 86 -5.84 -6.11 13.01
N LEU A 87 -6.92 -5.47 12.56
CA LEU A 87 -6.91 -4.05 12.18
C LEU A 87 -6.91 -3.14 13.42
N ALA A 88 -7.71 -3.45 14.44
CA ALA A 88 -7.77 -2.68 15.69
C ALA A 88 -6.44 -2.70 16.47
N GLY A 89 -5.61 -3.72 16.27
CA GLY A 89 -4.29 -3.87 16.87
C GLY A 89 -3.16 -3.07 16.21
N LEU A 90 -3.44 -2.28 15.17
CA LEU A 90 -2.46 -1.40 14.50
C LEU A 90 -2.17 -0.13 15.32
N THR A 91 -1.81 -0.31 16.59
CA THR A 91 -1.50 0.77 17.55
C THR A 91 0.00 0.94 17.82
N ASP A 92 0.80 -0.06 17.44
CA ASP A 92 2.27 -0.08 17.62
C ASP A 92 2.97 0.13 16.26
N ASP A 93 3.94 -0.71 15.92
CA ASP A 93 4.68 -0.64 14.67
C ASP A 93 3.90 -1.31 13.54
N PHE A 94 3.77 -0.62 12.41
CA PHE A 94 3.11 -1.16 11.22
C PHE A 94 3.54 -0.43 9.96
N SER A 95 3.12 -0.95 8.80
CA SER A 95 3.28 -0.26 7.53
C SER A 95 2.02 -0.39 6.68
N VAL A 96 1.75 0.65 5.90
CA VAL A 96 0.67 0.67 4.91
C VAL A 96 1.28 1.03 3.56
N LEU A 97 0.92 0.29 2.52
CA LEU A 97 1.29 0.61 1.14
C LEU A 97 0.07 0.54 0.24
N ALA A 98 -0.02 1.46 -0.71
CA ALA A 98 -1.05 1.46 -1.73
C ALA A 98 -0.49 1.97 -3.06
N TRP A 99 -1.05 1.45 -4.15
CA TRP A 99 -0.94 2.11 -5.45
C TRP A 99 -2.11 3.07 -5.59
N VAL A 100 -1.82 4.32 -5.93
CA VAL A 100 -2.82 5.37 -6.14
C VAL A 100 -2.57 6.08 -7.46
N LYS A 101 -3.63 6.60 -8.05
CA LYS A 101 -3.57 7.52 -9.20
C LYS A 101 -4.54 8.67 -8.93
N LEU A 102 -4.03 9.88 -9.01
CA LEU A 102 -4.85 11.09 -8.91
C LEU A 102 -5.28 11.48 -10.33
N ASP A 103 -6.53 11.23 -10.70
CA ASP A 103 -7.12 11.76 -11.94
C ASP A 103 -7.34 13.27 -11.72
N GLY A 104 -6.49 14.12 -12.31
CA GLY A 104 -6.50 15.60 -12.31
C GLY A 104 -7.30 16.40 -11.27
N GLY A 105 -6.65 17.36 -10.60
CA GLY A 105 -7.33 18.45 -9.90
C GLY A 105 -7.63 18.16 -8.43
N ALA A 106 -6.58 17.97 -7.65
CA ALA A 106 -6.65 18.09 -6.22
C ALA A 106 -7.01 19.55 -5.89
N THR A 107 -8.27 19.81 -5.54
CA THR A 107 -8.76 21.17 -5.20
C THR A 107 -8.54 21.42 -3.72
N GLU A 108 -8.57 22.68 -3.28
CA GLU A 108 -8.31 23.09 -1.88
C GLU A 108 -9.19 22.39 -0.83
N VAL A 109 -10.26 21.71 -1.26
CA VAL A 109 -11.22 20.99 -0.40
C VAL A 109 -11.20 19.46 -0.55
N SER A 110 -10.35 18.89 -1.42
CA SER A 110 -10.32 17.45 -1.65
C SER A 110 -9.31 16.77 -0.71
N ASN A 111 -9.71 15.76 0.06
CA ASN A 111 -8.78 14.90 0.80
C ASN A 111 -9.02 13.46 0.36
N PHE A 112 -7.96 12.78 -0.07
CA PHE A 112 -8.05 11.41 -0.58
C PHE A 112 -7.46 10.45 0.45
N TYR A 113 -8.34 9.81 1.23
CA TYR A 113 -7.92 8.82 2.22
C TYR A 113 -7.37 7.58 1.52
N VAL A 114 -6.16 7.19 1.90
CA VAL A 114 -5.50 5.97 1.42
C VAL A 114 -5.75 4.83 2.40
N ALA A 115 -5.65 5.13 3.69
CA ALA A 115 -6.01 4.24 4.78
C ALA A 115 -6.38 5.05 6.01
N GLU A 116 -7.46 4.66 6.68
CA GLU A 116 -7.91 5.28 7.90
C GLU A 116 -8.31 4.19 8.88
N ASN A 117 -7.77 4.28 10.08
CA ASN A 117 -8.21 3.50 11.22
C ASN A 117 -8.01 4.40 12.44
N GLU A 118 -8.93 5.34 12.61
CA GLU A 118 -8.84 6.34 13.65
C GLU A 118 -10.19 6.51 14.35
N THR A 119 -10.17 6.46 15.67
CA THR A 119 -11.21 7.10 16.49
C THR A 119 -10.75 8.52 16.77
N TYR A 120 -11.48 9.50 16.25
CA TYR A 120 -11.09 10.91 16.26
C TYR A 120 -10.56 11.37 17.64
N HIS A 121 -9.27 11.74 17.69
CA HIS A 121 -8.52 12.17 18.89
C HIS A 121 -8.34 11.13 20.01
N GLN A 122 -8.76 9.88 19.82
CA GLN A 122 -8.63 8.86 20.84
C GLN A 122 -7.48 7.92 20.52
N ASN A 123 -7.55 7.17 19.41
CA ASN A 123 -6.53 6.20 19.02
C ASN A 123 -6.56 6.02 17.49
N GLY A 124 -5.40 5.77 16.89
CA GLY A 124 -5.29 5.24 15.54
C GLY A 124 -4.42 6.07 14.60
N PHE A 125 -4.58 5.84 13.30
CA PHE A 125 -3.79 6.46 12.26
C PHE A 125 -4.61 6.85 11.03
N MET A 126 -4.07 7.79 10.27
CA MET A 126 -4.59 8.14 8.97
C MET A 126 -3.45 8.41 7.98
N MET A 127 -3.63 7.88 6.77
CA MET A 127 -2.86 8.19 5.57
C MET A 127 -3.80 8.85 4.56
N ARG A 128 -3.46 10.03 4.07
CA ARG A 128 -4.22 10.66 2.98
C ARG A 128 -3.30 11.39 2.03
N VAL A 129 -3.76 11.61 0.81
CA VAL A 129 -3.22 12.67 -0.03
C VAL A 129 -4.02 13.94 0.25
N ASP A 130 -3.33 14.98 0.72
CA ASP A 130 -3.87 16.32 0.87
C ASP A 130 -4.08 16.93 -0.52
N GLY A 131 -5.32 17.31 -0.82
CA GLY A 131 -5.63 17.76 -2.16
C GLY A 131 -5.18 19.17 -2.48
N ALA A 132 -5.07 20.05 -1.49
CA ALA A 132 -4.56 21.40 -1.74
C ALA A 132 -3.07 21.36 -2.10
N LEU A 133 -2.32 20.47 -1.46
CA LEU A 133 -0.87 20.40 -1.60
C LEU A 133 -0.39 19.28 -2.54
N GLY A 134 -1.24 18.32 -2.87
CA GLY A 134 -0.87 17.08 -3.53
C GLY A 134 0.13 16.24 -2.72
N LYS A 135 0.22 16.47 -1.41
CA LYS A 135 1.22 15.85 -0.52
C LYS A 135 0.61 14.71 0.26
N LEU A 136 1.42 13.70 0.57
CA LEU A 136 1.03 12.67 1.52
C LEU A 136 1.01 13.30 2.92
N THR A 137 -0.05 13.02 3.66
CA THR A 137 -0.19 13.36 5.07
C THR A 137 -0.30 12.08 5.86
N ILE A 138 0.44 12.03 6.97
CA ILE A 138 0.27 11.02 8.00
C ILE A 138 -0.22 11.69 9.27
N ARG A 139 -1.06 10.99 10.01
CA ARG A 139 -1.49 11.35 11.35
C ARG A 139 -1.48 10.11 12.22
N GLY A 140 -1.06 10.28 13.47
CA GLY A 140 -1.28 9.32 14.54
C GLY A 140 -1.86 10.01 15.76
N SER A 141 -2.80 9.33 16.42
CA SER A 141 -3.50 9.81 17.62
C SER A 141 -3.44 8.75 18.72
N SER A 142 -3.19 9.18 19.95
CA SER A 142 -3.13 8.33 21.14
C SER A 142 -3.56 9.14 22.37
N LYS A 143 -4.54 8.63 23.13
CA LYS A 143 -4.95 9.16 24.44
C LYS A 143 -5.12 10.69 24.49
N GLY A 144 -5.73 11.28 23.45
CA GLY A 144 -5.98 12.73 23.39
C GLY A 144 -4.83 13.56 22.80
N ARG A 145 -3.69 12.96 22.47
CA ARG A 145 -2.55 13.62 21.81
C ARG A 145 -2.50 13.21 20.34
N ASN A 146 -2.04 14.12 19.50
CA ASN A 146 -2.02 13.95 18.05
C ASN A 146 -0.67 14.42 17.51
N GLY A 147 -0.16 13.73 16.49
CA GLY A 147 0.99 14.16 15.70
C GLY A 147 0.66 13.95 14.22
N ALA A 148 1.09 14.90 13.39
CA ALA A 148 0.83 14.86 11.95
C ALA A 148 2.01 15.46 11.19
N GLY A 149 2.18 15.03 9.94
CA GLY A 149 3.24 15.49 9.08
C GLY A 149 2.88 15.38 7.61
N PHE A 150 3.55 16.20 6.80
CA PHE A 150 3.44 16.18 5.34
C PHE A 150 4.73 15.67 4.72
N SER A 151 4.61 15.01 3.57
CA SER A 151 5.73 14.71 2.70
C SER A 151 6.36 15.98 2.14
N GLN A 152 7.64 15.92 1.76
CA GLN A 152 8.23 16.97 0.91
C GLN A 152 7.84 16.76 -0.55
N ARG A 153 7.77 15.50 -0.96
CA ARG A 153 7.38 15.09 -2.31
C ARG A 153 5.89 15.24 -2.51
N ILE A 154 5.51 15.68 -3.71
CA ILE A 154 4.12 15.61 -4.16
C ILE A 154 3.85 14.20 -4.72
N VAL A 155 2.64 13.72 -4.51
CA VAL A 155 2.10 12.57 -5.21
C VAL A 155 1.78 13.03 -6.64
N PRO A 156 2.33 12.36 -7.66
CA PRO A 156 2.18 12.77 -9.05
C PRO A 156 0.74 12.61 -9.51
N GLN A 157 0.28 13.55 -10.35
CA GLN A 157 -1.02 13.48 -10.99
C GLN A 157 -0.97 12.65 -12.27
N ASP A 158 -2.13 12.13 -12.66
CA ASP A 158 -2.40 11.41 -13.91
C ASP A 158 -1.49 10.20 -14.19
N ARG A 159 -0.77 9.71 -13.18
CA ARG A 159 -0.03 8.46 -13.22
C ARG A 159 -0.17 7.67 -11.93
N TRP A 160 0.00 6.36 -12.05
CA TRP A 160 0.14 5.49 -10.91
C TRP A 160 1.41 5.82 -10.13
N CYS A 161 1.25 5.88 -8.81
CA CYS A 161 2.31 6.09 -7.84
C CYS A 161 2.11 5.13 -6.68
N MET A 162 3.20 4.55 -6.18
CA MET A 162 3.15 3.85 -4.90
C MET A 162 3.27 4.88 -3.79
N VAL A 163 2.39 4.84 -2.81
CA VAL A 163 2.48 5.63 -1.59
C VAL A 163 2.52 4.70 -0.40
N GLY A 164 3.24 5.08 0.65
CA GLY A 164 3.28 4.28 1.86
C GLY A 164 3.65 5.06 3.10
N MET A 165 3.36 4.44 4.23
CA MET A 165 3.88 4.85 5.53
C MET A 165 4.46 3.64 6.27
N SER A 166 5.43 3.90 7.14
CA SER A 166 5.83 2.99 8.21
C SER A 166 5.81 3.74 9.53
N VAL A 167 5.23 3.14 10.56
CA VAL A 167 5.30 3.60 11.94
C VAL A 167 6.26 2.70 12.69
N HIS A 168 7.25 3.30 13.34
CA HIS A 168 8.18 2.60 14.22
C HIS A 168 8.46 3.49 15.43
N ASP A 169 8.27 2.99 16.66
CA ASP A 169 8.45 3.76 17.89
C ASP A 169 7.70 5.11 17.85
N ARG A 170 6.47 5.08 17.31
CA ARG A 170 5.60 6.26 17.08
C ARG A 170 6.21 7.33 16.17
N GLN A 171 7.18 6.97 15.35
CA GLN A 171 7.69 7.80 14.28
C GLN A 171 7.14 7.30 12.95
N GLY A 172 6.38 8.16 12.28
CA GLY A 172 5.81 7.86 10.98
C GLY A 172 6.74 8.33 9.87
N THR A 173 7.17 7.42 9.01
CA THR A 173 8.00 7.71 7.83
C THR A 173 7.17 7.50 6.57
N MET A 174 7.22 8.46 5.65
CA MET A 174 6.48 8.41 4.38
C MET A 174 7.33 7.91 3.22
N TYR A 175 6.67 7.34 2.21
CA TYR A 175 7.30 6.87 0.98
C TYR A 175 6.46 7.27 -0.23
N VAL A 176 7.13 7.74 -1.29
CA VAL A 176 6.52 8.05 -2.60
C VAL A 176 7.36 7.34 -3.67
N ASP A 177 6.74 6.46 -4.46
CA ASP A 177 7.38 5.53 -5.39
C ASP A 177 8.50 4.68 -4.78
N GLY A 178 8.33 4.33 -3.50
CA GLY A 178 9.30 3.53 -2.74
C GLY A 178 10.52 4.34 -2.26
N GLU A 179 10.64 5.61 -2.65
CA GLU A 179 11.65 6.50 -2.11
C GLU A 179 11.21 7.00 -0.73
N ARG A 180 12.07 6.79 0.27
CA ARG A 180 11.87 7.31 1.63
C ARG A 180 11.84 8.84 1.63
N ASP A 181 10.85 9.41 2.29
CA ASP A 181 10.69 10.84 2.54
C ASP A 181 10.88 11.12 4.05
N LEU A 182 10.26 12.18 4.57
CA LEU A 182 10.37 12.61 5.96
C LEU A 182 9.79 11.61 6.96
N THR A 183 10.41 11.65 8.14
CA THR A 183 9.94 11.04 9.38
C THR A 183 9.37 12.13 10.29
N HIS A 184 8.20 11.86 10.89
CA HIS A 184 7.52 12.77 11.81
C HIS A 184 7.15 12.04 13.10
N ALA A 185 7.22 12.74 14.23
CA ALA A 185 6.70 12.23 15.49
C ALA A 185 5.17 12.16 15.44
N LEU A 186 4.61 11.02 15.84
CA LEU A 186 3.17 10.83 16.05
C LEU A 186 2.88 11.01 17.54
N GLY A 187 1.71 11.58 17.88
CA GLY A 187 1.41 12.07 19.23
C GLY A 187 1.61 11.05 20.36
N GLU A 188 2.03 11.51 21.54
CA GLU A 188 2.29 10.62 22.68
C GLU A 188 1.04 9.92 23.25
#